data_AF-A0A9D9D4I3-F1
#
_entry.id   AF-A0A9D9D4I3-F1
#
_cell.length_a   1.000
_cell.length_b   1.000
_cell.length_c   1.000
_cell.angle_alpha   90.00
_cell.angle_beta   90.00
_cell.angle_gamma   90.00
#
_symmetry.space_group_name_H-M   'P 1'
#
loop_
_entity.id
_entity.type
_entity.pdbx_description
1 polymer ?
#
loop_
_entity_poly.entity_id
_entity_poly.type
_entity_poly.pdbx_seq_one_letter_code
_entity_poly.pdbx_strand_id
1 'polypeptide(L)'
;MFKKIILCFAFFFSSFALAQITINSSGHATFGGNVTVNGFAAIGTSPSLSYRLRINNYNGASSIAGLYVLSVGESGTIVNRGVYGKATCSNGYINYGIYGYASGGAINWAGYFAGNVYTTGSYQSSDERMKKNIKPLNKKEILSKIEQLKPVRFQFLSESELREKGLPALNAKRGYHMGLIAHEVEKIFPEVVIDVPQPIEDENGEVNEESEIVNTKAINYQELTVALLAALQELQKRIEKLEKQMSTGGNY
;
A
#
# COMPACT_ATOMS: atom_id res chain seq x y z
N MET A 1 -12.54 60.97 62.75
CA MET A 1 -13.39 59.77 62.91
C MET A 1 -13.45 59.07 61.55
N PHE A 2 -12.49 58.18 61.27
CA PHE A 2 -12.27 57.54 59.97
C PHE A 2 -13.29 56.40 59.74
N LYS A 3 -14.07 56.46 58.66
CA LYS A 3 -14.87 55.31 58.17
C LYS A 3 -14.00 54.46 57.25
N LYS A 4 -13.75 53.21 57.65
CA LYS A 4 -13.03 52.21 56.85
C LYS A 4 -13.86 51.84 55.62
N ILE A 5 -13.32 52.08 54.43
CA ILE A 5 -13.77 51.48 53.17
C ILE A 5 -13.09 50.11 53.10
N ILE A 6 -13.88 49.04 53.17
CA ILE A 6 -13.41 47.67 52.96
C ILE A 6 -13.63 47.35 51.48
N LEU A 7 -12.54 47.32 50.73
CA LEU A 7 -12.49 46.91 49.34
C LEU A 7 -12.33 45.37 49.31
N CYS A 8 -13.41 44.64 49.07
CA CYS A 8 -13.35 43.18 48.92
C CYS A 8 -12.81 42.82 47.52
N PHE A 9 -11.51 42.51 47.44
CA PHE A 9 -10.92 41.82 46.31
C PHE A 9 -11.19 40.31 46.47
N ALA A 10 -12.22 39.79 45.82
CA ALA A 10 -12.41 38.35 45.67
C ALA A 10 -11.81 37.91 44.33
N PHE A 11 -10.68 37.19 44.40
CA PHE A 11 -10.04 36.52 43.26
C PHE A 11 -11.03 35.52 42.63
N PHE A 12 -11.34 35.70 41.35
CA PHE A 12 -11.96 34.65 40.53
C PHE A 12 -10.91 33.56 40.28
N PHE A 13 -10.91 32.50 41.09
CA PHE A 13 -10.29 31.25 40.69
C PHE A 13 -11.20 30.60 39.65
N SER A 14 -10.91 30.79 38.36
CA SER A 14 -11.45 29.93 37.32
C SER A 14 -10.82 28.54 37.49
N SER A 15 -11.52 27.67 38.21
CA SER A 15 -11.28 26.23 38.10
C SER A 15 -11.46 25.85 36.63
N PHE A 16 -10.37 25.65 35.91
CA PHE A 16 -10.41 24.93 34.65
C PHE A 16 -10.72 23.47 35.02
N ALA A 17 -12.00 23.16 35.18
CA ALA A 17 -12.44 21.78 35.04
C ALA A 17 -11.90 21.30 33.69
N LEU A 18 -11.14 20.20 33.68
CA LEU A 18 -10.67 19.57 32.44
C LEU A 18 -11.90 19.25 31.60
N ALA A 19 -12.21 20.12 30.64
CA ALA A 19 -13.37 19.96 29.80
C ALA A 19 -13.17 18.67 28.99
N GLN A 20 -14.00 17.65 29.26
CA GLN A 20 -13.98 16.40 28.51
C GLN A 20 -14.33 16.61 27.03
N ILE A 21 -14.96 17.75 26.70
CA ILE A 21 -15.19 18.23 25.34
C ILE A 21 -14.90 19.73 25.32
N THR A 22 -14.00 20.18 24.46
CA THR A 22 -13.78 21.61 24.19
C THR A 22 -14.19 21.90 22.75
N ILE A 23 -15.12 22.83 22.55
CA ILE A 23 -15.50 23.32 21.22
C ILE A 23 -14.99 24.75 21.10
N ASN A 24 -14.13 25.00 20.11
CA ASN A 24 -13.61 26.35 19.87
C ASN A 24 -14.57 27.18 18.99
N SER A 25 -14.25 28.46 18.80
CA SER A 25 -15.06 29.39 18.00
C SER A 25 -15.12 29.06 16.51
N SER A 26 -14.23 28.20 15.99
CA SER A 26 -14.27 27.67 14.62
C SER A 26 -15.07 26.37 14.50
N GLY A 27 -15.73 25.92 15.57
CA GLY A 27 -16.53 24.69 15.58
C GLY A 27 -15.73 23.40 15.70
N HIS A 28 -14.42 23.48 15.97
CA HIS A 28 -13.60 22.29 16.22
C HIS A 28 -13.89 21.77 17.63
N ALA A 29 -14.37 20.54 17.71
CA ALA A 29 -14.58 19.83 18.97
C ALA A 29 -13.38 18.91 19.27
N THR A 30 -12.70 19.12 20.38
CA THR A 30 -11.70 18.20 20.94
C THR A 30 -12.31 17.47 22.13
N PHE A 31 -12.06 16.16 22.23
CA PHE A 31 -12.51 15.35 23.36
C PHE A 31 -11.29 14.98 24.21
N GLY A 32 -11.35 15.24 25.51
CA GLY A 32 -10.27 14.93 26.46
C GLY A 32 -10.39 13.52 27.03
N GLY A 33 -9.28 12.77 27.05
CA GLY A 33 -9.20 11.42 27.64
C GLY A 33 -9.50 10.27 26.67
N ASN A 34 -9.80 9.08 27.22
CA ASN A 34 -10.19 7.90 26.43
C ASN A 34 -11.67 7.99 26.04
N VAL A 35 -11.95 8.28 24.77
CA VAL A 35 -13.33 8.28 24.23
C VAL A 35 -13.67 6.90 23.70
N THR A 36 -14.59 6.19 24.37
CA THR A 36 -15.13 4.92 23.90
C THR A 36 -16.57 5.14 23.40
N VAL A 37 -16.79 5.07 22.09
CA VAL A 37 -18.14 5.12 21.52
C VAL A 37 -18.67 3.70 21.32
N ASN A 38 -19.62 3.30 22.16
CA ASN A 38 -20.35 2.04 22.03
C ASN A 38 -21.63 2.26 21.22
N GLY A 39 -21.55 2.23 19.88
CA GLY A 39 -22.73 2.41 19.02
C GLY A 39 -22.40 2.92 17.62
N PHE A 40 -23.43 3.43 16.93
CA PHE A 40 -23.27 4.13 15.66
C PHE A 40 -22.76 5.56 15.92
N ALA A 41 -21.64 5.93 15.31
CA ALA A 41 -21.17 7.31 15.25
C ALA A 41 -21.31 7.84 13.82
N ALA A 42 -22.06 8.93 13.63
CA ALA A 42 -22.19 9.61 12.36
C ALA A 42 -21.71 11.06 12.49
N ILE A 43 -20.83 11.49 11.58
CA ILE A 43 -20.41 12.89 11.44
C ILE A 43 -20.94 13.37 10.08
N GLY A 44 -21.93 14.27 10.10
CA GLY A 44 -22.40 14.99 8.90
C GLY A 44 -23.38 14.28 7.94
N THR A 45 -24.28 13.38 8.38
CA THR A 45 -25.24 12.71 7.48
C THR A 45 -26.63 12.43 8.09
N SER A 46 -27.61 12.08 7.23
CA SER A 46 -28.91 11.47 7.59
C SER A 46 -28.81 9.92 7.57
N PRO A 47 -29.34 9.21 8.59
CA PRO A 47 -29.06 7.79 8.83
C PRO A 47 -29.86 6.89 7.89
N SER A 48 -29.19 6.22 6.95
CA SER A 48 -29.87 5.24 6.07
C SER A 48 -29.10 3.93 5.81
N LEU A 49 -27.92 3.71 6.40
CA LEU A 49 -27.14 2.48 6.16
C LEU A 49 -26.37 1.99 7.41
N SER A 50 -26.16 0.67 7.53
CA SER A 50 -25.58 -0.09 8.66
C SER A 50 -24.08 0.13 8.93
N TYR A 51 -23.53 1.31 8.64
CA TYR A 51 -22.13 1.63 8.92
C TYR A 51 -21.96 2.10 10.37
N ARG A 52 -20.99 1.54 11.10
CA ARG A 52 -20.67 1.97 12.48
C ARG A 52 -19.93 3.30 12.55
N LEU A 53 -19.12 3.61 11.53
CA LEU A 53 -18.46 4.90 11.29
C LEU A 53 -18.43 5.12 9.77
N ARG A 54 -18.95 6.25 9.29
CA ARG A 54 -18.88 6.66 7.88
C ARG A 54 -18.30 8.07 7.82
N ILE A 55 -17.21 8.23 7.06
CA ILE A 55 -16.57 9.51 6.78
C ILE A 55 -16.73 9.75 5.28
N ASN A 56 -17.39 10.85 4.89
CA ASN A 56 -17.47 11.27 3.50
C ASN A 56 -16.70 12.58 3.35
N ASN A 57 -15.85 12.67 2.33
CA ASN A 57 -15.20 13.91 1.94
C ASN A 57 -15.84 14.41 0.64
N TYR A 58 -16.06 15.72 0.53
CA TYR A 58 -16.59 16.38 -0.67
C TYR A 58 -15.57 17.39 -1.22
N ASN A 59 -15.60 17.58 -2.55
CA ASN A 59 -14.63 18.29 -3.41
C ASN A 59 -13.94 19.53 -2.82
N GLY A 60 -12.66 19.72 -3.20
CA GLY A 60 -12.00 21.03 -3.14
C GLY A 60 -10.48 21.04 -2.90
N ALA A 61 -9.84 19.92 -2.58
CA ALA A 61 -8.41 19.85 -2.28
C ALA A 61 -7.66 18.90 -3.23
N SER A 62 -6.40 19.20 -3.53
CA SER A 62 -5.52 18.36 -4.37
C SER A 62 -5.15 17.01 -3.70
N SER A 63 -5.23 16.93 -2.37
CA SER A 63 -4.99 15.73 -1.57
C SER A 63 -6.08 15.58 -0.50
N ILE A 64 -6.75 14.42 -0.45
CA ILE A 64 -7.88 14.16 0.44
C ILE A 64 -7.71 12.78 1.09
N ALA A 65 -7.68 12.73 2.42
CA ALA A 65 -7.70 11.47 3.19
C ALA A 65 -9.07 11.25 3.85
N GLY A 66 -9.70 10.10 3.58
CA GLY A 66 -10.96 9.68 4.23
C GLY A 66 -10.81 9.37 5.72
N LEU A 67 -9.67 8.81 6.10
CA LEU A 67 -9.33 8.44 7.46
C LEU A 67 -7.81 8.43 7.58
N TYR A 68 -7.25 9.29 8.44
CA TYR A 68 -5.85 9.26 8.82
C TYR A 68 -5.72 8.64 10.22
N VAL A 69 -4.92 7.58 10.36
CA VAL A 69 -4.68 6.89 11.63
C VAL A 69 -3.18 6.81 11.87
N LEU A 70 -2.72 7.43 12.96
CA LEU A 70 -1.33 7.40 13.40
C LEU A 70 -1.24 6.67 14.74
N SER A 71 -0.36 5.69 14.84
CA SER A 71 -0.03 5.02 16.09
C SER A 71 1.46 5.15 16.36
N VAL A 72 1.83 5.84 17.44
CA VAL A 72 3.21 6.05 17.86
C VAL A 72 3.46 5.19 19.10
N GLY A 73 4.42 4.27 19.01
CA GLY A 73 4.85 3.46 20.14
C GLY A 73 6.04 4.10 20.86
N GLU A 74 6.01 4.12 22.18
CA GLU A 74 7.15 4.55 23.01
C GLU A 74 8.20 3.44 23.18
N SER A 75 9.35 3.79 23.74
CA SER A 75 10.42 2.82 24.08
C SER A 75 9.86 1.68 24.94
N GLY A 76 10.07 0.44 24.51
CA GLY A 76 9.52 -0.76 25.15
C GLY A 76 8.20 -1.28 24.55
N THR A 77 7.65 -0.61 23.52
CA THR A 77 6.48 -1.13 22.79
C THR A 77 6.79 -2.45 22.08
N ILE A 78 6.08 -3.52 22.44
CA ILE A 78 6.29 -4.87 21.87
C ILE A 78 5.59 -5.01 20.51
N VAL A 79 4.39 -4.42 20.37
CA VAL A 79 3.65 -4.40 19.10
C VAL A 79 2.94 -3.06 18.93
N ASN A 80 3.24 -2.36 17.85
CA ASN A 80 2.55 -1.14 17.45
C ASN A 80 1.73 -1.42 16.18
N ARG A 81 0.43 -1.06 16.16
CA ARG A 81 -0.45 -1.28 14.99
C ARG A 81 -1.15 0.03 14.64
N GLY A 82 -0.94 0.52 13.42
CA GLY A 82 -1.71 1.65 12.89
C GLY A 82 -3.19 1.29 12.73
N VAL A 83 -3.48 0.12 12.14
CA VAL A 83 -4.85 -0.39 11.95
C VAL A 83 -4.90 -1.87 12.33
N TYR A 84 -5.92 -2.26 13.11
CA TYR A 84 -6.22 -3.66 13.43
C TYR A 84 -7.62 -4.03 12.92
N GLY A 85 -7.70 -4.53 11.68
CA GLY A 85 -8.93 -5.03 11.08
C GLY A 85 -9.19 -6.48 11.45
N LYS A 86 -10.34 -6.77 12.07
CA LYS A 86 -10.77 -8.14 12.40
C LYS A 86 -12.24 -8.33 12.04
N ALA A 87 -12.51 -9.26 11.14
CA ALA A 87 -13.86 -9.68 10.77
C ALA A 87 -14.07 -11.14 11.17
N THR A 88 -15.11 -11.40 11.96
CA THR A 88 -15.49 -12.75 12.42
C THR A 88 -17.00 -12.88 12.34
N CYS A 89 -17.49 -14.06 11.92
CA CYS A 89 -18.91 -14.37 11.89
C CYS A 89 -19.16 -15.81 12.37
N SER A 90 -20.27 -16.06 13.06
CA SER A 90 -20.65 -17.42 13.48
C SER A 90 -21.39 -18.19 12.40
N ASN A 91 -22.13 -17.51 11.50
CA ASN A 91 -22.94 -18.08 10.41
C ASN A 91 -22.88 -17.22 9.12
N GLY A 92 -21.78 -16.51 8.87
CA GLY A 92 -21.64 -15.65 7.69
C GLY A 92 -21.02 -16.37 6.50
N TYR A 93 -21.31 -15.89 5.29
CA TYR A 93 -20.78 -16.48 4.06
C TYR A 93 -19.31 -16.09 3.80
N ILE A 94 -18.95 -14.80 3.91
CA ILE A 94 -17.61 -14.28 3.60
C ILE A 94 -17.26 -13.17 4.59
N ASN A 95 -16.02 -13.16 5.11
CA ASN A 95 -15.47 -12.07 5.93
C ASN A 95 -14.34 -11.37 5.19
N TYR A 96 -14.39 -10.03 5.15
CA TYR A 96 -13.27 -9.20 4.73
C TYR A 96 -12.69 -8.48 5.95
N GLY A 97 -11.43 -8.73 6.28
CA GLY A 97 -10.73 -7.93 7.31
C GLY A 97 -10.49 -6.49 6.86
N ILE A 98 -10.23 -6.32 5.55
CA ILE A 98 -10.11 -5.06 4.82
C ILE A 98 -10.69 -5.32 3.42
N TYR A 99 -11.57 -4.44 2.93
CA TYR A 99 -12.09 -4.47 1.56
C TYR A 99 -11.73 -3.15 0.88
N GLY A 100 -10.70 -3.18 0.03
CA GLY A 100 -10.21 -2.02 -0.72
C GLY A 100 -10.84 -1.95 -2.11
N TYR A 101 -11.28 -0.77 -2.52
CA TYR A 101 -11.77 -0.50 -3.86
C TYR A 101 -11.35 0.91 -4.28
N ALA A 102 -10.74 1.03 -5.46
CA ALA A 102 -10.34 2.31 -6.05
C ALA A 102 -10.75 2.33 -7.52
N SER A 103 -11.37 3.42 -7.97
CA SER A 103 -11.81 3.60 -9.36
C SER A 103 -11.94 5.09 -9.70
N GLY A 104 -11.94 5.42 -10.99
CA GLY A 104 -12.17 6.78 -11.49
C GLY A 104 -10.95 7.70 -11.49
N GLY A 105 -9.84 7.29 -10.88
CA GLY A 105 -8.54 7.96 -11.02
C GLY A 105 -7.82 7.56 -12.30
N ALA A 106 -6.85 8.37 -12.73
CA ALA A 106 -5.93 8.00 -13.81
C ALA A 106 -5.20 6.68 -13.49
N ILE A 107 -4.87 6.48 -12.21
CA ILE A 107 -4.30 5.26 -11.64
C ILE A 107 -5.03 4.93 -10.35
N ASN A 108 -5.29 3.65 -10.11
CA ASN A 108 -6.14 3.19 -9.02
C ASN A 108 -5.44 2.08 -8.25
N TRP A 109 -5.06 2.36 -7.00
CA TRP A 109 -4.52 1.37 -6.07
C TRP A 109 -5.57 1.06 -5.01
N ALA A 110 -6.16 -0.14 -5.06
CA ALA A 110 -7.08 -0.59 -4.00
C ALA A 110 -6.37 -0.78 -2.65
N GLY A 111 -5.05 -0.95 -2.67
CA GLY A 111 -4.16 -0.87 -1.52
C GLY A 111 -2.75 -0.49 -1.99
N TYR A 112 -2.11 0.43 -1.27
CA TYR A 112 -0.73 0.85 -1.48
C TYR A 112 0.05 0.62 -0.17
N PHE A 113 1.18 -0.06 -0.25
CA PHE A 113 1.98 -0.43 0.92
C PHE A 113 3.45 -0.08 0.67
N ALA A 114 3.95 0.95 1.37
CA ALA A 114 5.37 1.26 1.42
C ALA A 114 6.04 0.36 2.48
N GLY A 115 6.84 -0.60 2.03
CA GLY A 115 7.56 -1.55 2.88
C GLY A 115 7.14 -3.01 2.67
N ASN A 116 7.61 -3.91 3.57
CA ASN A 116 7.38 -5.34 3.42
C ASN A 116 5.94 -5.72 3.80
N VAL A 117 5.29 -6.51 2.95
CA VAL A 117 3.98 -7.10 3.25
C VAL A 117 4.15 -8.57 3.59
N TYR A 118 3.84 -8.94 4.83
CA TYR A 118 3.75 -10.33 5.24
C TYR A 118 2.33 -10.85 5.03
N THR A 119 2.18 -11.92 4.26
CA THR A 119 0.92 -12.64 4.06
C THR A 119 1.13 -14.13 4.21
N THR A 120 0.12 -14.83 4.73
CA THR A 120 0.09 -16.30 4.78
C THR A 120 -0.36 -16.93 3.45
N GLY A 121 -0.95 -16.14 2.56
CA GLY A 121 -1.38 -16.58 1.23
C GLY A 121 -1.90 -15.44 0.36
N SER A 122 -1.85 -15.61 -0.96
CA SER A 122 -2.39 -14.65 -1.93
C SER A 122 -2.96 -15.42 -3.12
N TYR A 123 -4.10 -14.95 -3.63
CA TYR A 123 -4.80 -15.56 -4.75
C TYR A 123 -5.18 -14.47 -5.75
N GLN A 124 -5.03 -14.78 -7.04
CA GLN A 124 -5.47 -13.93 -8.14
C GLN A 124 -6.61 -14.61 -8.89
N SER A 125 -7.57 -13.82 -9.36
CA SER A 125 -8.67 -14.32 -10.19
C SER A 125 -8.12 -14.89 -11.50
N SER A 126 -8.49 -16.13 -11.84
CA SER A 126 -7.98 -16.82 -13.04
C SER A 126 -9.05 -17.63 -13.77
N ASP A 127 -10.33 -17.45 -13.42
CA ASP A 127 -11.47 -18.12 -14.05
C ASP A 127 -11.51 -17.83 -15.56
N GLU A 128 -11.73 -18.87 -16.38
CA GLU A 128 -11.75 -18.76 -17.84
C GLU A 128 -12.81 -17.77 -18.33
N ARG A 129 -13.96 -17.68 -17.65
CA ARG A 129 -15.06 -16.77 -18.00
C ARG A 129 -14.68 -15.30 -17.83
N MET A 130 -13.62 -15.02 -17.07
CA MET A 130 -13.08 -13.68 -16.88
C MET A 130 -11.98 -13.32 -17.89
N LYS A 131 -11.70 -14.20 -18.86
CA LYS A 131 -10.62 -14.04 -19.84
C LYS A 131 -11.19 -14.06 -21.26
N LYS A 132 -10.51 -13.37 -22.18
CA LYS A 132 -10.80 -13.35 -23.62
C LYS A 132 -9.51 -13.44 -24.42
N ASN A 133 -9.61 -13.84 -25.68
CA ASN A 133 -8.45 -13.97 -26.59
C ASN A 133 -7.35 -14.92 -26.09
N ILE A 134 -7.75 -16.01 -25.44
CA ILE A 134 -6.82 -17.00 -24.87
C ILE A 134 -6.05 -17.68 -26.00
N LYS A 135 -4.71 -17.53 -26.00
CA LYS A 135 -3.80 -18.18 -26.92
C LYS A 135 -2.64 -18.81 -26.15
N PRO A 136 -2.11 -19.97 -26.58
CA PRO A 136 -0.93 -20.55 -25.96
C PRO A 136 0.28 -19.64 -26.16
N LEU A 137 1.16 -19.56 -25.16
CA LEU A 137 2.43 -18.84 -25.27
C LEU A 137 3.36 -19.52 -26.28
N ASN A 138 4.04 -18.71 -27.10
CA ASN A 138 5.09 -19.19 -27.98
C ASN A 138 6.35 -19.52 -27.17
N LYS A 139 6.46 -20.77 -26.70
CA LYS A 139 7.50 -21.18 -25.75
C LYS A 139 8.94 -20.95 -26.25
N LYS A 140 9.19 -21.05 -27.57
CA LYS A 140 10.51 -20.78 -28.17
C LYS A 140 10.91 -19.33 -28.09
N GLU A 141 9.97 -18.44 -28.38
CA GLU A 141 10.16 -16.99 -28.27
C GLU A 141 10.37 -16.61 -26.80
N ILE A 142 9.52 -17.13 -25.90
CA ILE A 142 9.65 -16.89 -24.47
C ILE A 142 11.01 -17.35 -23.95
N LEU A 143 11.47 -18.55 -24.33
CA LEU A 143 12.81 -19.02 -23.96
C LEU A 143 13.90 -18.05 -24.42
N SER A 144 13.87 -17.61 -25.67
CA SER A 144 14.84 -16.63 -26.22
C SER A 144 14.79 -15.28 -25.51
N LYS A 145 13.62 -14.84 -25.05
CA LYS A 145 13.48 -13.62 -24.24
C LYS A 145 14.03 -13.80 -22.82
N ILE A 146 13.73 -14.92 -22.17
CA ILE A 146 14.24 -15.24 -20.83
C ILE A 146 15.77 -15.30 -20.82
N GLU A 147 16.40 -15.85 -21.86
CA GLU A 147 17.86 -15.89 -22.02
C GLU A 147 18.52 -14.50 -22.07
N GLN A 148 17.77 -13.45 -22.42
CA GLN A 148 18.27 -12.06 -22.46
C GLN A 148 18.17 -11.35 -21.11
N LEU A 149 17.42 -11.90 -20.14
CA LEU A 149 17.28 -11.32 -18.81
C LEU A 149 18.60 -11.43 -18.05
N LYS A 150 18.93 -10.37 -17.29
CA LYS A 150 20.16 -10.29 -16.50
C LYS A 150 19.79 -10.19 -15.01
N PRO A 151 19.73 -11.32 -14.29
CA PRO A 151 19.58 -11.29 -12.84
C PRO A 151 20.75 -10.54 -12.21
N VAL A 152 20.44 -9.64 -11.29
CA VAL A 152 21.43 -8.83 -10.58
C VAL A 152 21.27 -8.98 -9.07
N ARG A 153 22.36 -8.70 -8.35
CA ARG A 153 22.36 -8.52 -6.90
C ARG A 153 22.56 -7.03 -6.62
N PHE A 154 21.70 -6.45 -5.79
CA PHE A 154 21.68 -5.01 -5.54
C PHE A 154 21.33 -4.70 -4.08
N GLN A 155 21.53 -3.45 -3.68
CA GLN A 155 21.01 -2.89 -2.44
C GLN A 155 20.07 -1.75 -2.80
N PHE A 156 18.99 -1.58 -2.05
CA PHE A 156 18.20 -0.37 -2.16
C PHE A 156 19.00 0.80 -1.57
N LEU A 157 18.83 1.96 -2.19
CA LEU A 157 19.32 3.23 -1.64
C LEU A 157 18.66 3.49 -0.28
N SER A 158 19.38 4.16 0.61
CA SER A 158 18.82 4.71 1.84
C SER A 158 17.79 5.80 1.54
N GLU A 159 16.94 6.13 2.52
CA GLU A 159 15.95 7.20 2.39
C GLU A 159 16.59 8.55 2.05
N SER A 160 17.75 8.87 2.63
CA SER A 160 18.50 10.10 2.31
C SER A 160 18.99 10.10 0.86
N GLU A 161 19.52 8.98 0.36
CA GLU A 161 19.99 8.88 -1.03
C GLU A 161 18.84 8.91 -2.04
N LEU A 162 17.66 8.36 -1.69
CA LEU A 162 16.46 8.46 -2.51
C LEU A 162 15.98 9.91 -2.57
N ARG A 163 15.91 10.60 -1.43
CA ARG A 163 15.51 12.01 -1.37
C ARG A 163 16.45 12.91 -2.17
N GLU A 164 17.77 12.72 -2.08
CA GLU A 164 18.75 13.46 -2.91
C GLU A 164 18.55 13.23 -4.41
N LYS A 165 17.96 12.10 -4.81
CA LYS A 165 17.64 11.78 -6.20
C LYS A 165 16.21 12.18 -6.60
N GLY A 166 15.44 12.81 -5.73
CA GLY A 166 14.02 13.11 -5.98
C GLY A 166 13.19 11.84 -6.14
N LEU A 167 13.46 10.82 -5.34
CA LEU A 167 12.74 9.54 -5.37
C LEU A 167 12.01 9.29 -4.04
N PRO A 168 10.83 8.65 -4.09
CA PRO A 168 10.00 8.39 -2.92
C PRO A 168 10.63 7.36 -1.98
N ALA A 169 10.28 7.45 -0.70
CA ALA A 169 10.71 6.49 0.32
C ALA A 169 10.12 5.09 0.04
N LEU A 170 10.98 4.07 0.10
CA LEU A 170 10.57 2.68 -0.18
C LEU A 170 10.24 1.87 1.08
N ASN A 171 10.75 2.29 2.25
CA ASN A 171 10.70 1.51 3.51
C ASN A 171 11.14 0.05 3.34
N ALA A 172 12.07 -0.20 2.40
CA ALA A 172 12.53 -1.52 2.05
C ALA A 172 13.48 -2.08 3.12
N LYS A 173 13.50 -3.41 3.25
CA LYS A 173 14.49 -4.08 4.12
C LYS A 173 15.90 -3.77 3.63
N ARG A 174 16.78 -3.32 4.54
CA ARG A 174 18.21 -3.12 4.23
C ARG A 174 18.91 -4.43 3.88
N GLY A 175 19.99 -4.31 3.11
CA GLY A 175 20.86 -5.43 2.74
C GLY A 175 20.81 -5.75 1.25
N TYR A 176 21.44 -6.86 0.89
CA TYR A 176 21.49 -7.33 -0.49
C TYR A 176 20.25 -8.11 -0.88
N HIS A 177 19.70 -7.75 -2.04
CA HIS A 177 18.58 -8.39 -2.70
C HIS A 177 19.02 -8.95 -4.04
N MET A 178 18.26 -9.89 -4.58
CA MET A 178 18.40 -10.38 -5.94
C MET A 178 17.14 -10.06 -6.71
N GLY A 179 17.28 -9.69 -7.98
CA GLY A 179 16.15 -9.35 -8.82
C GLY A 179 16.59 -8.91 -10.21
N LEU A 180 15.74 -8.11 -10.84
CA LEU A 180 15.96 -7.59 -12.20
C LEU A 180 15.83 -6.06 -12.20
N ILE A 181 16.45 -5.43 -13.20
CA ILE A 181 16.32 -3.99 -13.44
C ILE A 181 15.12 -3.76 -14.36
N ALA A 182 14.09 -3.07 -13.88
CA ALA A 182 12.83 -2.88 -14.61
C ALA A 182 13.00 -2.30 -16.02
N HIS A 183 13.89 -1.32 -16.19
CA HIS A 183 14.21 -0.71 -17.49
C HIS A 183 14.85 -1.69 -18.49
N GLU A 184 15.57 -2.71 -18.02
CA GLU A 184 16.12 -3.76 -18.89
C GLU A 184 15.05 -4.79 -19.24
N VAL A 185 14.19 -5.15 -18.28
CA VAL A 185 13.07 -6.06 -18.48
C VAL A 185 12.07 -5.48 -19.47
N GLU A 186 11.74 -4.18 -19.36
CA GLU A 186 10.77 -3.50 -20.23
C GLU A 186 11.13 -3.61 -21.73
N LYS A 187 12.42 -3.63 -22.07
CA LYS A 187 12.88 -3.80 -23.46
C LYS A 187 12.58 -5.20 -24.02
N ILE A 188 12.33 -6.18 -23.16
CA ILE A 188 12.16 -7.60 -23.51
C ILE A 188 10.71 -8.04 -23.30
N PHE A 189 10.14 -7.69 -22.14
CA PHE A 189 8.77 -7.93 -21.68
C PHE A 189 8.13 -6.60 -21.24
N PRO A 190 7.77 -5.70 -22.16
CA PRO A 190 7.10 -4.46 -21.81
C PRO A 190 5.78 -4.70 -21.07
N GLU A 191 5.10 -5.82 -21.33
CA GLU A 191 3.82 -6.18 -20.72
C GLU A 191 3.89 -6.48 -19.22
N VAL A 192 5.07 -6.85 -18.69
CA VAL A 192 5.24 -7.15 -17.25
C VAL A 192 5.78 -5.97 -16.45
N VAL A 193 6.06 -4.84 -17.10
CA VAL A 193 6.57 -3.63 -16.46
C VAL A 193 5.53 -2.53 -16.53
N ILE A 194 5.33 -1.83 -15.42
CA ILE A 194 4.41 -0.69 -15.36
C ILE A 194 5.12 0.53 -14.77
N ASP A 195 4.66 1.70 -15.18
CA ASP A 195 4.99 2.96 -14.52
C ASP A 195 4.09 3.16 -13.29
N VAL A 196 4.70 3.57 -12.19
CA VAL A 196 4.07 3.86 -10.91
C VAL A 196 4.41 5.32 -10.57
N PRO A 197 3.50 6.26 -10.83
CA PRO A 197 3.65 7.63 -10.38
C PRO A 197 3.53 7.68 -8.88
N GLN A 198 4.48 8.36 -8.26
CA GLN A 198 4.55 8.55 -6.83
C GLN A 198 4.85 10.02 -6.57
N PRO A 199 4.10 10.67 -5.66
CA PRO A 199 4.46 12.00 -5.21
C PRO A 199 5.78 11.94 -4.43
N ILE A 200 6.61 12.96 -4.61
CA ILE A 200 7.80 13.18 -3.80
C ILE A 200 7.36 13.83 -2.49
N GLU A 201 7.78 13.23 -1.38
CA GLU A 201 7.61 13.77 -0.03
C GLU A 201 8.54 14.96 0.19
N ASP A 202 8.05 15.98 0.90
CA ASP A 202 8.84 17.14 1.29
C ASP A 202 9.85 16.81 2.42
N GLU A 203 10.56 17.82 2.94
CA GLU A 203 11.56 17.65 4.00
C GLU A 203 10.97 17.06 5.30
N ASN A 204 9.66 17.19 5.51
CA ASN A 204 8.94 16.67 6.68
C ASN A 204 8.31 15.30 6.42
N GLY A 205 8.45 14.75 5.21
CA GLY A 205 7.81 13.49 4.82
C GLY A 205 6.34 13.67 4.39
N GLU A 206 5.90 14.89 4.08
CA GLU A 206 4.52 15.18 3.72
C GLU A 206 4.35 15.32 2.19
N VAL A 207 3.18 14.92 1.70
CA VAL A 207 2.77 15.13 0.31
C VAL A 207 1.76 16.26 0.27
N ASN A 208 2.03 17.29 -0.52
CA ASN A 208 1.20 18.48 -0.63
C ASN A 208 0.86 18.80 -2.10
N GLU A 209 0.17 19.91 -2.34
CA GLU A 209 -0.30 20.28 -3.69
C GLU A 209 0.84 20.58 -4.67
N GLU A 210 2.02 20.92 -4.16
CA GLU A 210 3.22 21.27 -4.91
C GLU A 210 4.17 20.07 -5.10
N SER A 211 3.86 18.91 -4.49
CA SER A 211 4.66 17.70 -4.61
C SER A 211 4.79 17.27 -6.08
N GLU A 212 6.02 17.20 -6.55
CA GLU A 212 6.32 16.66 -7.89
C GLU A 212 5.96 15.16 -7.95
N ILE A 213 5.39 14.73 -9.07
CA ILE A 213 5.06 13.32 -9.32
C ILE A 213 6.17 12.72 -10.18
N VAL A 214 6.88 11.73 -9.62
CA VAL A 214 7.90 10.96 -10.34
C VAL A 214 7.36 9.59 -10.73
N ASN A 215 7.64 9.16 -11.96
CA ASN A 215 7.31 7.82 -12.42
C ASN A 215 8.45 6.85 -12.08
N THR A 216 8.17 5.89 -11.20
CA THR A 216 9.05 4.76 -10.93
C THR A 216 8.57 3.53 -11.72
N LYS A 217 9.41 2.51 -11.90
CA LYS A 217 9.02 1.29 -12.62
C LYS A 217 8.91 0.09 -11.69
N ALA A 218 7.84 -0.69 -11.86
CA ALA A 218 7.61 -1.92 -11.11
C ALA A 218 7.48 -3.13 -12.06
N ILE A 219 7.91 -4.30 -11.59
CA ILE A 219 7.86 -5.56 -12.36
C ILE A 219 6.79 -6.48 -11.77
N ASN A 220 5.92 -7.02 -12.61
CA ASN A 220 5.02 -8.12 -12.28
C ASN A 220 5.77 -9.47 -12.32
N TYR A 221 6.43 -9.81 -11.22
CA TYR A 221 7.18 -11.07 -11.09
C TYR A 221 6.29 -12.33 -11.20
N GLN A 222 4.97 -12.23 -11.01
CA GLN A 222 4.06 -13.38 -11.13
C GLN A 222 3.90 -13.79 -12.60
N GLU A 223 3.70 -12.83 -13.50
CA GLU A 223 3.66 -13.11 -14.94
C GLU A 223 5.00 -13.60 -15.47
N LEU A 224 6.10 -13.03 -14.97
CA LEU A 224 7.44 -13.51 -15.31
C LEU A 224 7.66 -14.97 -14.89
N THR A 225 7.08 -15.40 -13.76
CA THR A 225 7.13 -16.80 -13.33
C THR A 225 6.40 -17.73 -14.32
N VAL A 226 5.29 -17.28 -14.91
CA VAL A 226 4.59 -18.03 -15.97
C VAL A 226 5.44 -18.10 -17.25
N ALA A 227 6.16 -17.03 -17.59
CA ALA A 227 7.12 -17.04 -18.70
C ALA A 227 8.26 -18.04 -18.46
N LEU A 228 8.82 -18.10 -17.24
CA LEU A 228 9.81 -19.10 -16.85
C LEU A 228 9.27 -20.53 -16.99
N LEU A 229 8.01 -20.78 -16.60
CA LEU A 229 7.36 -22.08 -16.79
C LEU A 229 7.29 -22.46 -18.28
N ALA A 230 6.92 -21.53 -19.15
CA ALA A 230 6.86 -21.77 -20.59
C ALA A 230 8.26 -22.07 -21.18
N ALA A 231 9.28 -21.32 -20.75
CA ALA A 231 10.67 -21.55 -21.14
C ALA A 231 11.17 -22.94 -20.67
N LEU A 232 10.87 -23.32 -19.43
CA LEU A 232 11.24 -24.63 -18.87
C LEU A 232 10.63 -25.79 -19.66
N GLN A 233 9.36 -25.67 -20.07
CA GLN A 233 8.70 -26.68 -20.91
C GLN A 233 9.33 -26.80 -22.30
N GLU A 234 9.80 -25.70 -22.90
CA GLU A 234 10.54 -25.76 -24.17
C GLU A 234 11.92 -26.39 -23.99
N LEU A 235 12.63 -26.07 -22.90
CA LEU A 235 13.91 -26.70 -22.58
C LEU A 235 13.76 -28.21 -22.40
N GLN A 236 12.76 -28.66 -21.65
CA GLN A 236 12.46 -30.09 -21.48
C GLN A 236 12.23 -30.79 -22.82
N LYS A 237 11.45 -30.18 -23.72
CA LYS A 237 11.20 -30.73 -25.07
C LYS A 237 12.48 -30.84 -25.90
N ARG A 238 13.41 -29.88 -25.77
CA ARG A 238 14.71 -29.93 -26.46
C ARG A 238 15.59 -31.04 -25.91
N ILE A 239 15.60 -31.25 -24.59
CA ILE A 239 16.33 -32.34 -23.93
C ILE A 239 15.84 -33.69 -24.43
N GLU A 240 14.53 -33.95 -24.40
CA GLU A 240 13.94 -35.21 -24.89
C GLU A 240 14.28 -35.50 -26.36
N LYS A 241 14.30 -34.44 -27.19
CA LYS A 241 14.70 -34.57 -28.59
C LYS A 241 16.17 -34.98 -28.73
N LEU A 242 17.06 -34.39 -27.95
CA LEU A 242 18.49 -34.70 -27.98
C LEU A 242 18.75 -36.13 -27.46
N GLU A 243 18.11 -36.53 -26.37
CA GLU A 243 18.22 -37.89 -25.81
C GLU A 243 17.77 -38.95 -26.81
N LYS A 244 16.68 -38.71 -27.53
CA LYS A 244 16.21 -39.60 -28.59
C LYS A 244 17.20 -39.72 -29.75
N GLN A 245 17.88 -38.62 -30.12
CA GLN A 245 18.90 -38.65 -31.17
C GLN A 245 20.11 -39.49 -30.73
N MET A 246 20.54 -39.33 -29.47
CA MET A 246 21.65 -40.11 -28.91
C MET A 246 21.33 -41.61 -28.82
N SER A 247 20.11 -41.99 -28.43
CA SER A 247 19.72 -43.41 -28.36
C SER A 247 19.61 -44.09 -29.73
N THR A 248 19.26 -43.34 -30.78
CA THR A 248 19.28 -43.87 -32.15
C THR A 248 20.66 -43.87 -32.81
N GLY A 249 21.59 -43.02 -32.34
CA GLY A 249 22.94 -42.90 -32.89
C GLY A 249 23.98 -43.87 -32.33
N GLY A 250 23.69 -44.53 -31.20
CA GLY A 250 24.59 -45.51 -30.55
C GLY A 250 24.49 -46.95 -31.06
N ASN A 251 23.70 -47.21 -32.10
CA ASN A 251 23.58 -48.52 -32.75
C ASN A 251 24.37 -48.56 -34.06
N TYR A 252 25.70 -48.42 -33.99
CA TYR A 252 26.63 -48.73 -35.09
C TYR A 252 27.94 -49.28 -34.53
#